data_AF-D2RFX4-F1
#
_entry.id   AF-D2RFX4-F1
#
_cell.length_a   1.000
_cell.length_b   1.000
_cell.length_c   1.000
_cell.angle_alpha   90.00
_cell.angle_beta   90.00
_cell.angle_gamma   90.00
#
_symmetry.space_group_name_H-M   'P 1'
#
loop_
_entity.id
_entity.type
_entity.pdbx_description
1 polymer ?
#
loop_
_entity_poly.entity_id
_entity_poly.type
_entity_poly.pdbx_seq_one_letter_code
_entity_poly.pdbx_strand_id
1 'polypeptide(L)'
;MKHPCIVQIRDVEEERLENLISKAYKFNVNVEKVKGGVDVYFEDVNDARKFISILKKLLNFEVKFSTKFAGLRKGRVRVLFVYCLRYRG
;
A
#
# COMPACT_ATOMS: atom_id res chain seq x y z
N MET A 1 -6.42 -1.02 15.85
CA MET A 1 -5.96 -1.09 14.44
C MET A 1 -6.32 0.21 13.77
N LYS A 2 -5.32 1.09 13.61
CA LYS A 2 -5.45 2.38 12.93
C LYS A 2 -5.51 2.22 11.41
N HIS A 3 -4.79 1.23 10.87
CA HIS A 3 -4.64 1.03 9.42
C HIS A 3 -5.25 -0.29 8.94
N PRO A 4 -6.44 -0.30 8.30
CA PRO A 4 -7.04 -1.51 7.72
C PRO A 4 -6.36 -2.00 6.44
N CYS A 5 -5.46 -1.22 5.82
CA CYS A 5 -4.87 -1.56 4.53
C CYS A 5 -3.37 -1.23 4.46
N ILE A 6 -2.61 -2.07 3.75
CA ILE A 6 -1.20 -1.85 3.38
C ILE A 6 -1.07 -1.91 1.87
N VAL A 7 -0.37 -0.93 1.30
CA VAL A 7 0.11 -0.94 -0.08
C VAL A 7 1.63 -1.07 -0.03
N GLN A 8 2.11 -2.21 -0.50
CA GLN A 8 3.53 -2.56 -0.54
C GLN A 8 4.04 -2.30 -1.95
N ILE A 9 4.97 -1.36 -2.13
CA ILE A 9 5.61 -1.07 -3.41
C ILE A 9 6.98 -1.74 -3.39
N ARG A 10 7.31 -2.51 -4.43
CA ARG A 10 8.55 -3.30 -4.54
C ARG A 10 9.17 -3.17 -5.92
N ASP A 11 10.46 -3.45 -5.96
CA ASP A 11 11.26 -3.57 -7.20
C ASP A 11 11.35 -2.24 -7.97
N VAL A 12 11.26 -1.10 -7.26
CA VAL A 12 11.37 0.26 -7.83
C VAL A 12 12.69 0.89 -7.39
N GLU A 13 13.38 1.55 -8.31
CA GLU A 13 14.59 2.35 -8.03
C GLU A 13 14.33 3.43 -6.98
N GLU A 14 15.32 3.70 -6.12
CA GLU A 14 15.17 4.61 -4.98
C GLU A 14 14.72 6.02 -5.38
N GLU A 15 15.28 6.57 -6.46
CA GLU A 15 14.92 7.89 -6.99
C GLU A 15 13.43 7.98 -7.35
N ARG A 16 12.89 6.94 -7.98
CA ARG A 16 11.46 6.89 -8.35
C ARG A 16 10.58 6.68 -7.13
N LEU A 17 11.06 5.89 -6.16
CA LEU A 17 10.33 5.56 -4.94
C LEU A 17 9.95 6.82 -4.15
N GLU A 18 10.84 7.81 -4.07
CA GLU A 18 10.56 9.08 -3.37
C GLU A 18 9.40 9.84 -4.00
N ASN A 19 9.32 9.89 -5.33
CA ASN A 19 8.19 10.51 -6.04
C ASN A 19 6.88 9.75 -5.76
N LEU A 20 6.90 8.42 -5.69
CA LEU A 20 5.71 7.63 -5.35
C LEU A 20 5.28 7.86 -3.89
N ILE A 21 6.23 7.91 -2.96
CA ILE A 21 5.99 8.21 -1.54
C ILE A 21 5.38 9.60 -1.36
N SER A 22 5.87 10.61 -2.10
CA SER A 22 5.31 11.97 -2.04
C SER A 22 3.81 12.02 -2.35
N LYS A 23 3.32 11.12 -3.22
CA LYS A 23 1.90 11.00 -3.56
C LYS A 23 1.09 10.31 -2.48
N ALA A 24 1.72 9.42 -1.70
CA ALA A 24 1.08 8.77 -0.56
C ALA A 24 0.76 9.78 0.56
N TYR A 25 1.64 10.76 0.80
CA TYR A 25 1.43 11.80 1.82
C TYR A 25 0.25 12.75 1.56
N LYS A 26 -0.41 12.65 0.40
CA LYS A 26 -1.70 13.32 0.15
C LYS A 26 -2.89 12.66 0.87
N PHE A 27 -2.67 11.47 1.43
CA PHE A 27 -3.64 10.69 2.20
C PHE A 27 -3.17 10.59 3.65
N ASN A 28 -4.06 10.16 4.56
CA ASN A 28 -3.67 9.88 5.93
C ASN A 28 -2.99 8.49 6.00
N VAL A 29 -1.66 8.49 5.96
CA VAL A 29 -0.84 7.28 5.85
C VAL A 29 0.34 7.29 6.80
N ASN A 30 0.80 6.10 7.16
CA ASN A 30 2.15 5.88 7.69
C ASN A 30 3.00 5.20 6.62
N VAL A 31 4.23 5.67 6.44
CA VAL A 31 5.16 5.13 5.44
C VAL A 31 6.34 4.49 6.15
N GLU A 32 6.66 3.26 5.80
CA GLU A 32 7.78 2.49 6.34
C GLU A 32 8.68 2.04 5.20
N LYS A 33 9.92 2.56 5.14
CA LYS A 33 10.93 2.09 4.17
C LYS A 33 11.40 0.70 4.60
N VAL A 34 11.41 -0.23 3.65
CA VAL A 34 11.84 -1.62 3.87
C VAL A 34 12.88 -2.02 2.83
N LYS A 35 13.60 -3.11 3.06
CA LYS A 35 14.57 -3.60 2.08
C LYS A 35 13.86 -3.91 0.75
N GLY A 36 14.24 -3.20 -0.31
CA GLY A 36 13.67 -3.40 -1.66
C GLY A 36 12.34 -2.70 -1.92
N GLY A 37 11.95 -1.72 -1.11
CA GLY A 37 10.79 -0.86 -1.40
C GLY A 37 10.22 -0.14 -0.19
N VAL A 38 8.89 0.04 -0.19
CA VAL A 38 8.18 0.79 0.85
C VAL A 38 6.82 0.17 1.16
N ASP A 39 6.45 0.20 2.43
CA ASP A 39 5.12 -0.16 2.91
C ASP A 39 4.36 1.10 3.32
N VAL A 40 3.20 1.31 2.70
CA VAL A 40 2.32 2.44 2.96
C VAL A 40 1.05 1.93 3.63
N TYR A 41 0.89 2.29 4.89
CA TYR A 41 -0.25 1.91 5.72
C TYR A 41 -1.33 2.98 5.62
N PHE A 42 -2.54 2.59 5.25
CA PHE A 42 -3.67 3.50 5.05
C PHE A 42 -4.73 3.31 6.14
N GLU A 43 -5.28 4.42 6.64
CA GLU A 43 -6.42 4.44 7.55
C GLU A 43 -7.76 4.12 6.85
N ASP A 44 -7.86 4.40 5.55
CA ASP A 44 -9.02 4.05 4.70
C ASP A 44 -8.60 3.18 3.50
N VAL A 45 -9.31 2.07 3.30
CA VAL A 45 -9.14 1.15 2.17
C VAL A 45 -9.45 1.84 0.83
N ASN A 46 -10.38 2.78 0.80
CA ASN A 46 -10.73 3.52 -0.42
C ASN A 46 -9.59 4.43 -0.87
N ASP A 47 -8.88 5.04 0.06
CA ASP A 47 -7.72 5.88 -0.25
C ASP A 47 -6.55 5.02 -0.75
N ALA A 48 -6.34 3.83 -0.17
CA ALA A 48 -5.40 2.86 -0.72
C ALA A 48 -5.73 2.51 -2.18
N ARG A 49 -7.01 2.28 -2.52
CA ARG A 49 -7.44 1.97 -3.89
C ARG A 49 -7.22 3.15 -4.86
N LYS A 50 -7.50 4.38 -4.42
CA LYS A 50 -7.19 5.59 -5.20
C LYS A 50 -5.69 5.71 -5.45
N PHE A 51 -4.89 5.50 -4.41
CA PHE A 51 -3.43 5.54 -4.51
C PHE A 51 -2.90 4.49 -5.49
N ILE A 52 -3.34 3.23 -5.39
CA ILE A 52 -2.99 2.17 -6.35
C ILE A 52 -3.36 2.58 -7.78
N SER A 53 -4.53 3.20 -7.97
CA SER A 53 -4.97 3.67 -9.29
C SER A 53 -4.07 4.78 -9.84
N ILE A 54 -3.54 5.66 -8.98
CA ILE A 54 -2.53 6.66 -9.36
C ILE A 54 -1.22 5.98 -9.75
N LEU A 55 -0.73 5.03 -8.95
CA LEU A 55 0.53 4.32 -9.21
C LEU A 55 0.51 3.58 -10.55
N LYS A 56 -0.60 2.88 -10.85
CA LYS A 56 -0.79 2.16 -12.12
C LYS A 56 -0.78 3.06 -13.36
N LYS A 57 -1.10 4.36 -13.21
CA LYS A 57 -1.04 5.34 -14.32
C LYS A 57 0.37 5.86 -14.55
N LEU A 58 1.22 5.81 -13.53
CA LEU A 58 2.57 6.37 -13.58
C LEU A 58 3.59 5.35 -14.07
N LEU A 59 3.46 4.10 -13.62
CA LEU A 59 4.42 3.04 -13.88
C LEU A 59 3.70 1.70 -14.10
N ASN A 60 4.40 0.77 -14.76
CA ASN A 60 3.89 -0.57 -14.99
C ASN A 60 4.05 -1.44 -13.75
N PHE A 61 2.96 -1.63 -13.00
CA PHE A 61 2.90 -2.46 -11.80
C PHE A 61 2.07 -3.72 -12.00
N GLU A 62 2.62 -4.86 -11.62
CA GLU A 62 1.85 -6.05 -11.30
C GLU A 62 1.27 -5.91 -9.89
N VAL A 63 -0.04 -6.14 -9.73
CA VAL A 63 -0.73 -6.00 -8.45
C VAL A 63 -1.18 -7.37 -7.95
N LYS A 64 -0.71 -7.77 -6.78
CA LYS A 64 -1.21 -8.92 -6.03
C LYS A 64 -2.00 -8.44 -4.82
N PHE A 65 -3.10 -9.13 -4.52
CA PHE A 65 -3.96 -8.83 -3.39
C PHE A 65 -4.04 -10.02 -2.44
N SER A 66 -4.01 -9.75 -1.14
CA SER A 66 -4.21 -10.74 -0.10
C SER A 66 -4.86 -10.11 1.13
N THR A 67 -5.32 -10.96 2.05
CA THR A 67 -5.86 -10.52 3.35
C THR A 67 -5.14 -11.25 4.47
N LYS A 68 -4.79 -10.53 5.53
CA LYS A 68 -4.27 -11.13 6.77
C LYS A 68 -5.30 -11.00 7.89
N PHE A 69 -5.37 -11.99 8.76
CA PHE A 69 -6.19 -11.92 9.96
C PHE A 69 -5.65 -10.81 10.88
N ALA A 70 -6.55 -9.93 11.34
CA ALA A 70 -6.21 -8.76 12.17
C ALA A 70 -7.01 -8.73 13.49
N GLY A 71 -7.54 -9.87 13.90
CA GLY A 71 -8.28 -10.04 15.16
C GLY A 71 -9.80 -10.10 15.00
N LEU A 72 -10.49 -10.11 16.13
CA LEU A 72 -11.95 -10.13 16.22
C LEU A 72 -12.44 -8.84 16.91
N ARG A 73 -13.54 -8.26 16.43
CA ARG A 73 -14.23 -7.14 17.08
C ARG A 73 -15.73 -7.36 17.05
N LYS A 74 -16.36 -7.43 18.24
CA LYS A 74 -17.80 -7.70 18.39
C LYS A 74 -18.27 -8.93 17.60
N GLY A 75 -17.49 -10.03 17.66
CA GLY A 75 -17.78 -11.27 16.94
C GLY A 75 -17.51 -11.25 15.42
N ARG A 76 -17.03 -10.13 14.86
CA ARG A 76 -16.68 -10.04 13.44
C ARG A 76 -15.16 -10.11 13.23
N VAL A 77 -14.74 -10.88 12.24
CA VAL A 77 -13.32 -10.96 11.83
C VAL A 77 -12.91 -9.62 11.25
N ARG A 78 -11.82 -9.06 11.79
CA ARG A 78 -11.12 -7.95 11.17
C ARG A 78 -10.03 -8.51 10.28
N VAL A 79 -9.96 -7.98 9.07
CA VAL A 79 -8.92 -8.30 8.12
C VAL A 79 -8.06 -7.07 7.87
N LEU A 80 -6.79 -7.32 7.61
CA LEU A 80 -5.84 -6.38 7.05
C LEU A 80 -5.76 -6.66 5.56
N PHE A 81 -6.15 -5.67 4.76
CA PHE A 81 -6.01 -5.74 3.31
C PHE A 81 -4.57 -5.47 2.92
N VAL A 82 -3.98 -6.32 2.08
CA VAL A 82 -2.58 -6.19 1.66
C VAL A 82 -2.52 -6.22 0.14
N TYR A 83 -2.11 -5.11 -0.45
CA TYR A 83 -1.82 -5.00 -1.88
C TYR A 83 -0.30 -4.95 -2.06
N CYS A 84 0.24 -5.84 -2.89
CA CYS A 84 1.65 -5.86 -3.26
C CYS A 84 1.80 -5.47 -4.73
N LEU A 85 2.44 -4.33 -4.96
CA LEU A 85 2.70 -3.75 -6.26
C LEU A 85 4.19 -3.99 -6.59
N ARG A 86 4.44 -4.79 -7.63
CA ARG A 86 5.79 -5.05 -8.13
C ARG A 86 5.98 -4.38 -9.47
N TYR A 87 7.02 -3.57 -9.58
CA TYR A 87 7.35 -2.91 -10.83
C TYR A 87 7.88 -3.91 -11.86
N ARG A 88 7.50 -3.73 -13.13
CA ARG A 88 7.80 -4.65 -14.24
C ARG A 88 8.46 -3.97 -15.45
N GLY A 89 8.98 -2.76 -15.27
CA GLY A 89 9.70 -2.04 -16.33
C GLY A 89 11.10 -1.67 -15.92
#